data_AF-A0ABD2PXI8-F1
#
_entry.id   AF-A0ABD2PXI8-F1
#
_cell.length_a   1.000
_cell.length_b   1.000
_cell.length_c   1.000
_cell.angle_alpha   90.00
_cell.angle_beta   90.00
_cell.angle_gamma   90.00
#
_symmetry.space_group_name_H-M   'P 1'
#
loop_
_entity.id
_entity.type
_entity.pdbx_description
1 polymer ?
#
loop_
_entity_poly.entity_id
_entity_poly.type
_entity_poly.pdbx_seq_one_letter_code
_entity_poly.pdbx_strand_id
1 'polypeptide(L)'
;EAELFGCLRITVNSLRGVEKSGHYCVQVEMDSYENFGLVAITRKLPKTSETIVWNEEFIVDMDSAQELRFHLLRDSEEIADLALT
;
A
#
# COMPACT_ATOMS: atom_id res chain seq x y z
N GLU A 1 -14.70 -1.85 18.56
CA GLU A 1 -13.38 -1.85 17.90
C GLU A 1 -12.83 -0.44 17.93
N ALA A 2 -11.51 -0.26 17.83
CA ALA A 2 -10.92 1.07 17.82
C ALA A 2 -10.98 1.59 16.38
N GLU A 3 -11.59 2.76 16.18
CA GLU A 3 -11.61 3.43 14.89
C GLU A 3 -10.36 4.32 14.76
N LEU A 4 -9.80 4.36 13.55
CA LEU A 4 -8.68 5.19 13.18
C LEU A 4 -9.18 6.58 12.78
N PHE A 5 -8.67 7.60 13.47
CA PHE A 5 -9.02 9.00 13.24
C PHE A 5 -7.78 9.87 13.07
N GLY A 6 -7.87 10.86 12.18
CA GLY A 6 -6.83 11.86 11.94
C GLY A 6 -6.00 11.59 10.70
N CYS A 7 -4.78 12.12 10.63
CA CYS A 7 -3.92 12.00 9.45
C CYS A 7 -2.86 10.92 9.67
N LEU A 8 -2.86 9.89 8.83
CA LEU A 8 -1.81 8.88 8.79
C LEU A 8 -0.76 9.24 7.73
N ARG A 9 0.50 9.37 8.16
CA ARG A 9 1.65 9.54 7.26
C ARG A 9 2.26 8.19 6.95
N ILE A 10 2.19 7.78 5.69
CA ILE A 10 2.67 6.49 5.20
C ILE A 10 3.91 6.74 4.35
N THR A 11 5.00 6.01 4.63
CA THR A 11 6.20 6.01 3.78
C THR A 11 6.45 4.60 3.23
N VAL A 12 6.36 4.44 1.91
CA VAL A 12 6.74 3.20 1.22
C VAL A 12 8.18 3.33 0.75
N ASN A 13 9.10 2.73 1.50
CA ASN A 13 10.54 2.84 1.25
C ASN A 13 11.00 1.91 0.12
N SER A 14 11.01 0.60 0.39
CA SER A 14 11.55 -0.39 -0.55
C SER A 14 10.94 -1.78 -0.40
N LEU A 15 10.99 -2.58 -1.47
CA LEU A 15 10.68 -4.01 -1.51
C LEU A 15 11.95 -4.81 -1.79
N ARG A 16 12.14 -5.90 -1.03
CA ARG A 16 13.27 -6.83 -1.16
C ARG A 16 12.77 -8.27 -1.16
N GLY A 17 13.59 -9.20 -1.66
CA GLY A 17 13.30 -10.64 -1.58
C GLY A 17 12.25 -11.13 -2.58
N VAL A 18 11.90 -10.32 -3.58
CA VAL A 18 11.09 -10.78 -4.73
C VAL A 18 12.00 -11.31 -5.82
N GLU A 19 11.68 -12.47 -6.38
CA GLU A 19 12.48 -13.12 -7.44
C GLU A 19 11.97 -12.80 -8.85
N LYS A 20 10.64 -12.86 -9.00
CA LYS A 20 9.95 -12.77 -10.28
C LYS A 20 10.14 -11.38 -10.92
N SER A 21 10.30 -11.34 -12.24
CA SER A 21 10.29 -10.10 -13.02
C SER A 21 8.87 -9.53 -13.10
N GLY A 22 8.76 -8.22 -13.29
CA GLY A 22 7.48 -7.53 -13.49
C GLY A 22 7.54 -6.08 -13.02
N HIS A 23 6.42 -5.37 -13.14
CA HIS A 23 6.23 -4.04 -12.55
C HIS A 23 5.52 -4.15 -11.22
N TYR A 24 6.10 -3.53 -10.20
CA TYR A 24 5.63 -3.57 -8.83
C TYR A 24 5.09 -2.23 -8.40
N CYS A 25 4.00 -2.25 -7.64
CA CYS A 25 3.51 -1.10 -6.89
C CYS A 25 2.84 -1.55 -5.60
N VAL A 26 2.74 -0.63 -4.64
CA VAL A 26 1.94 -0.81 -3.43
C VAL A 26 0.70 0.06 -3.56
N GLN A 27 -0.48 -0.55 -3.40
CA GLN A 27 -1.75 0.14 -3.23
C GLN A 27 -2.12 0.18 -1.76
N VAL A 28 -2.74 1.27 -1.32
CA VAL A 28 -3.28 1.40 0.02
C VAL A 28 -4.77 1.65 -0.10
N GLU A 29 -5.54 0.79 0.54
CA GLU A 29 -6.99 0.92 0.67
C GLU A 29 -7.35 1.22 2.12
N MET A 30 -8.41 1.98 2.32
CA MET A 30 -8.95 2.31 3.62
C MET A 30 -10.40 1.85 3.67
N ASP A 31 -10.78 1.20 4.76
CA ASP A 31 -12.18 0.89 5.04
C ASP A 31 -12.91 2.15 5.52
N SER A 32 -13.99 2.51 4.84
CA SER A 32 -14.93 3.53 5.27
C SER A 32 -16.35 2.97 5.19
N TYR A 33 -16.91 2.57 6.34
CA TYR A 33 -18.24 1.97 6.45
C TYR A 33 -18.41 0.70 5.60
N GLU A 34 -17.52 -0.29 5.80
CA GLU A 34 -17.50 -1.58 5.11
C GLU A 34 -17.21 -1.48 3.60
N ASN A 35 -16.65 -0.35 3.16
CA ASN A 35 -16.27 -0.12 1.77
C ASN A 35 -14.79 0.27 1.69
N PHE A 36 -14.00 -0.58 1.03
CA PHE A 36 -12.60 -0.31 0.77
C PHE A 36 -12.45 0.64 -0.42
N GLY A 37 -11.84 1.79 -0.17
CA GLY A 37 -11.49 2.78 -1.19
C GLY A 37 -9.98 2.92 -1.33
N LEU A 38 -9.47 2.99 -2.56
CA LEU A 38 -8.07 3.27 -2.84
C LEU A 38 -7.73 4.71 -2.41
N VAL A 39 -6.83 4.85 -1.45
CA VAL A 39 -6.39 6.14 -0.89
C VAL A 39 -4.98 6.53 -1.31
N ALA A 40 -4.12 5.55 -1.64
CA ALA A 40 -2.78 5.82 -2.14
C ALA A 40 -2.28 4.70 -3.06
N ILE A 41 -1.37 5.06 -3.96
CA ILE A 41 -0.68 4.09 -4.82
C ILE A 41 0.72 4.61 -5.14
N THR A 42 1.72 3.73 -5.05
CA THR A 42 3.07 4.08 -5.49
C THR A 42 3.20 4.05 -7.00
N ARG A 43 4.26 4.68 -7.54
CA ARG A 43 4.62 4.48 -8.95
C ARG A 43 4.84 2.98 -9.25
N LYS A 44 4.40 2.54 -10.42
CA LYS A 44 4.72 1.21 -10.94
C LYS A 44 6.18 1.20 -11.40
N LEU A 45 7.02 0.43 -10.71
CA LEU A 45 8.46 0.35 -11.00
C LEU A 45 8.82 -1.08 -11.45
N PRO A 46 9.62 -1.23 -12.52
CA PRO A 46 10.12 -2.54 -12.92
C PRO A 46 11.13 -3.08 -11.90
N LYS A 47 11.19 -4.40 -11.73
CA LYS A 47 12.28 -5.05 -11.01
C LYS A 47 13.57 -5.02 -11.85
N THR A 48 14.39 -3.99 -11.65
CA THR A 48 15.71 -3.86 -12.28
C THR A 48 16.86 -4.36 -11.41
N SER A 49 16.62 -4.54 -10.11
CA SER A 49 17.61 -5.04 -9.14
C SER A 49 16.93 -5.93 -8.08
N GLU A 50 17.70 -6.41 -7.09
CA GLU A 50 17.18 -7.15 -5.94
C GLU A 50 16.26 -6.32 -5.04
N THR A 51 16.39 -4.99 -5.10
CA THR A 51 15.59 -4.05 -4.31
C THR A 51 14.86 -3.08 -5.24
N ILE A 52 13.56 -2.93 -5.01
CA ILE A 52 12.75 -1.88 -5.63
C ILE A 52 12.60 -0.76 -4.61
N VAL A 53 12.97 0.47 -4.97
CA VAL A 53 12.96 1.62 -4.06
C VAL A 53 11.96 2.65 -4.58
N TRP A 54 10.93 2.96 -3.79
CA TRP A 54 9.96 4.02 -4.10
C TRP A 54 10.32 5.30 -3.36
N ASN A 55 10.58 5.22 -2.05
CA ASN A 55 10.69 6.37 -1.15
C ASN A 55 9.53 7.37 -1.34
N GLU A 56 8.32 6.83 -1.47
CA GLU A 56 7.11 7.63 -1.67
C GLU A 56 6.37 7.79 -0.36
N GLU A 57 5.82 8.99 -0.17
CA GLU A 57 5.11 9.37 1.04
C GLU A 57 3.69 9.79 0.70
N PHE A 58 2.75 9.33 1.51
CA PHE A 58 1.34 9.64 1.41
C PHE A 58 0.83 10.14 2.76
N ILE A 59 -0.10 11.09 2.71
CA ILE A 59 -0.87 11.51 3.87
C ILE A 59 -2.31 11.08 3.58
N VAL A 60 -2.84 10.22 4.43
CA VAL A 60 -4.20 9.70 4.33
C VAL A 60 -5.01 10.29 5.49
N ASP A 61 -6.05 11.03 5.15
CA ASP A 61 -7.02 11.51 6.13
C ASP A 61 -8.01 10.39 6.44
N MET A 62 -8.07 10.00 7.72
CA MET A 62 -8.93 8.95 8.23
C MET A 62 -10.07 9.58 9.02
N ASP A 63 -11.29 9.37 8.53
CA ASP A 63 -12.53 9.80 9.19
C ASP A 63 -13.32 8.56 9.59
N SER A 64 -12.97 7.96 10.74
CA SER A 64 -13.60 6.75 11.28
C SER A 64 -13.26 5.45 10.52
N ALA A 65 -12.01 5.29 10.07
CA ALA A 65 -11.61 4.09 9.34
C ALA A 65 -11.44 2.89 10.29
N GLN A 66 -11.90 1.70 9.88
CA GLN A 66 -11.76 0.48 10.68
C GLN A 66 -10.47 -0.28 10.38
N GLU A 67 -9.95 -0.14 9.16
CA GLU A 67 -8.79 -0.88 8.69
C GLU A 67 -8.11 -0.13 7.53
N LEU A 68 -6.78 -0.21 7.45
CA LEU A 68 -6.04 0.05 6.21
C LEU A 68 -5.42 -1.22 5.68
N ARG A 69 -5.53 -1.44 4.38
CA ARG A 69 -4.91 -2.56 3.66
C ARG A 69 -3.85 -2.06 2.71
N PHE A 70 -2.70 -2.73 2.72
CA PHE A 70 -1.59 -2.49 1.82
C PHE A 70 -1.47 -3.68 0.89
N HIS A 71 -1.71 -3.48 -0.39
CA HIS A 71 -1.63 -4.52 -1.40
C HIS A 71 -0.35 -4.37 -2.21
N LEU A 72 0.45 -5.42 -2.28
CA LEU A 72 1.58 -5.50 -3.18
C LEU A 72 1.13 -6.14 -4.49
N LEU A 73 1.26 -5.42 -5.60
CA LEU A 73 0.91 -5.91 -6.92
C LEU A 73 2.14 -6.15 -7.79
N ARG A 74 2.07 -7.18 -8.63
CA ARG A 74 2.96 -7.43 -9.77
C ARG A 74 2.13 -7.48 -11.05
N ASP A 75 2.36 -6.56 -11.99
CA ASP A 75 1.66 -6.49 -13.28
C ASP A 75 0.12 -6.49 -13.15
N SER A 76 -0.38 -5.91 -12.06
CA SER A 76 -1.82 -5.86 -11.65
C SER A 76 -2.38 -7.13 -11.02
N GLU A 77 -1.56 -8.15 -10.77
CA GLU A 77 -1.91 -9.26 -9.89
C GLU A 77 -1.47 -8.94 -8.46
N GLU A 78 -2.38 -9.07 -7.50
CA GLU A 78 -2.02 -9.02 -6.08
C GLU A 78 -1.16 -10.25 -5.72
N ILE A 79 -0.08 -10.01 -4.99
CA ILE A 79 0.87 -11.06 -4.58
C ILE A 79 1.14 -11.11 -3.08
N ALA A 80 0.75 -10.07 -2.33
CA ALA A 80 0.79 -10.03 -0.88
C ALA A 80 -0.09 -8.88 -0.37
N ASP A 81 -0.60 -9.03 0.86
CA ASP A 81 -1.36 -8.02 1.58
C ASP A 81 -0.80 -7.81 3.00
N LEU A 82 -1.09 -6.65 3.58
CA LEU A 82 -0.84 -6.31 4.98
C LEU A 82 -2.00 -5.44 5.48
N ALA A 83 -2.63 -5.84 6.58
CA ALA A 83 -3.70 -5.08 7.22
C ALA A 83 -3.21 -4.38 8.50
N LEU A 84 -3.71 -3.17 8.74
CA LEU A 84 -3.51 -2.40 9.97
C LEU A 84 -4.88 -2.08 10.57
N THR A 85 -5.11 -2.61 11.78
CA THR A 85 -6.35 -2.51 12.56
C THR A 85 -6.14 -1.82 13.90
#